data_AF-A0AAD7KNB7-F1
#
_entry.id   AF-A0AAD7KNB7-F1
#
_cell.length_a   1.000
_cell.length_b   1.000
_cell.length_c   1.000
_cell.angle_alpha   90.00
_cell.angle_beta   90.00
_cell.angle_gamma   90.00
#
_symmetry.space_group_name_H-M   'P 1'
#
loop_
_entity.id
_entity.type
_entity.pdbx_description
1 polymer ?
#
loop_
_entity_poly.entity_id
_entity_poly.type
_entity_poly.pdbx_seq_one_letter_code
_entity_poly.pdbx_strand_id
1 'polypeptide(L)'
;MEERNYEPPENWMDWEKDYYTSYDSMICEAMAVLQSQLMNTRPSLALGMMALVMLSVPMSTTLIMFHLVDMIMSKLVFTGFHL
;
A
#
# COMPACT_ATOMS: atom_id res chain seq x y z
N MET A 1 15.40 -15.88 24.26
CA MET A 1 13.99 -16.22 24.11
C MET A 1 13.35 -16.02 25.46
N GLU A 2 12.56 -14.98 25.61
CA GLU A 2 11.81 -14.70 26.84
C GLU A 2 10.45 -15.36 26.68
N GLU A 3 10.28 -16.54 27.27
CA GLU A 3 8.98 -17.14 27.49
C GLU A 3 8.28 -16.31 28.57
N ARG A 4 7.62 -15.22 28.17
CA ARG A 4 6.90 -14.35 29.11
C ARG A 4 5.41 -14.34 28.78
N ASN A 5 4.68 -15.10 29.60
CA ASN A 5 3.22 -15.23 29.68
C ASN A 5 2.51 -15.57 28.36
N TYR A 6 2.12 -16.84 28.23
CA TYR A 6 1.13 -17.34 27.25
C TYR A 6 -0.30 -16.83 27.53
N GLU A 7 -0.45 -15.69 28.19
CA GLU A 7 -1.75 -15.08 28.49
C GLU A 7 -1.98 -13.91 27.53
N PRO A 8 -3.00 -14.00 26.66
CA PRO A 8 -3.33 -12.90 25.78
C PRO A 8 -3.79 -11.69 26.62
N PRO A 9 -3.42 -10.46 26.24
CA PRO A 9 -3.80 -9.26 26.99
C PRO A 9 -5.32 -9.16 27.20
N GLU A 10 -5.76 -8.81 28.41
CA GLU A 10 -7.20 -8.75 28.75
C GLU A 10 -7.99 -7.82 27.81
N ASN A 11 -7.36 -6.76 27.32
CA ASN A 11 -7.94 -5.73 26.46
C ASN A 11 -8.11 -6.16 24.99
N TRP A 12 -7.68 -7.36 24.62
CA TRP A 12 -7.86 -7.89 23.26
C TRP A 12 -9.27 -8.45 23.09
N MET A 13 -9.78 -8.36 21.87
CA MET A 13 -11.04 -8.97 21.47
C MET A 13 -10.92 -10.49 21.52
N ASP A 14 -12.00 -11.22 21.82
CA ASP A 14 -11.95 -12.68 22.01
C ASP A 14 -11.34 -13.41 20.79
N TRP A 15 -11.65 -12.94 19.58
CA TRP A 15 -11.07 -13.49 18.36
C TRP A 15 -9.55 -13.26 18.25
N GLU A 16 -9.01 -12.16 18.79
CA GLU A 16 -7.56 -11.89 18.78
C GLU A 16 -6.83 -12.82 19.76
N LYS A 17 -7.50 -13.18 20.87
CA LYS A 17 -6.99 -14.11 21.87
C LYS A 17 -6.86 -15.53 21.29
N ASP A 18 -7.80 -15.94 20.43
CA ASP A 18 -7.78 -17.24 19.74
C ASP A 18 -6.55 -17.44 18.85
N TYR A 19 -6.00 -16.36 18.29
CA TYR A 19 -4.81 -16.40 17.43
C TYR A 19 -3.52 -16.04 18.16
N TYR A 20 -3.54 -15.60 19.42
CA TYR A 20 -2.36 -15.06 20.12
C TYR A 20 -1.16 -16.02 20.12
N THR A 21 -1.41 -17.30 20.39
CA THR A 21 -0.36 -18.33 20.50
C THR A 21 0.20 -18.77 19.15
N SER A 22 -0.59 -18.63 18.08
CA SER A 22 -0.22 -19.00 16.71
C SER A 22 0.19 -17.78 15.87
N TYR A 23 0.01 -16.56 16.38
CA TYR A 23 0.27 -15.33 15.65
C TYR A 23 1.74 -15.21 15.24
N ASP A 24 2.65 -15.49 16.17
CA ASP A 24 4.09 -15.43 15.92
C ASP A 24 4.52 -16.45 14.85
N SER A 25 4.04 -17.69 14.94
CA SER A 25 4.37 -18.72 13.95
C SER A 25 3.76 -18.41 12.58
N MET A 26 2.51 -17.91 12.54
CA MET A 26 1.86 -17.49 11.30
C MET A 26 2.58 -16.33 10.63
N ILE A 27 3.02 -15.31 11.40
CA ILE A 27 3.80 -14.20 10.86
C ILE A 27 5.15 -14.68 10.38
N CYS A 28 5.85 -15.49 11.17
CA CYS A 28 7.16 -16.02 10.79
C CYS A 28 7.07 -16.84 9.49
N GLU A 29 6.04 -17.69 9.34
CA GLU A 29 5.81 -18.47 8.13
C GLU A 29 5.48 -17.57 6.93
N ALA A 30 4.56 -16.61 7.10
CA ALA A 30 4.21 -15.66 6.05
C ALA A 30 5.42 -14.83 5.61
N MET A 31 6.24 -14.38 6.57
CA MET A 31 7.48 -13.66 6.31
C MET A 31 8.51 -14.54 5.62
N ALA A 32 8.67 -15.80 6.01
CA ALA A 32 9.57 -16.75 5.36
C ALA A 32 9.16 -17.01 3.90
N VAL A 33 7.86 -17.17 3.64
CA VAL A 33 7.33 -17.30 2.27
C VAL A 33 7.61 -16.03 1.48
N LEU A 34 7.27 -14.86 2.02
CA LEU A 34 7.49 -13.58 1.36
C LEU A 34 8.97 -13.36 1.03
N GLN A 35 9.85 -13.61 2.00
CA GLN A 35 11.29 -13.50 1.83
C GLN A 35 11.81 -14.46 0.77
N SER A 36 11.35 -15.72 0.77
CA SER A 36 11.70 -16.71 -0.26
C SER A 36 11.26 -16.24 -1.64
N GLN A 37 10.04 -15.70 -1.77
CA GLN A 37 9.58 -15.14 -3.04
C GLN A 37 10.47 -13.97 -3.47
N LEU A 38 10.72 -13.00 -2.58
CA LEU A 38 11.57 -11.85 -2.89
C LEU A 38 13.00 -12.25 -3.28
N MET A 39 13.61 -13.24 -2.63
CA MET A 39 14.95 -13.74 -2.98
C MET A 39 14.97 -14.49 -4.32
N ASN A 40 13.87 -15.17 -4.67
CA ASN A 40 13.75 -15.88 -5.95
C ASN A 40 13.25 -14.98 -7.09
N THR A 41 12.73 -13.78 -6.79
CA THR A 41 12.31 -12.85 -7.86
C THR A 41 13.52 -12.37 -8.66
N ARG A 42 13.35 -12.33 -9.98
CA ARG A 42 14.38 -11.79 -10.87
C ARG A 42 14.59 -10.32 -10.52
N PRO A 43 15.84 -9.82 -10.45
CA PRO A 43 16.13 -8.40 -10.14
C PRO A 43 15.35 -7.40 -11.02
N SER A 44 15.02 -7.79 -12.26
CA SER A 44 14.19 -7.01 -13.17
C SER A 44 12.75 -6.78 -12.68
N LEU A 45 12.14 -7.73 -11.98
CA LEU A 45 10.78 -7.59 -11.44
C LEU A 45 10.76 -6.58 -10.30
N ALA A 46 11.74 -6.65 -9.39
CA ALA A 46 11.88 -5.69 -8.29
C ALA A 46 12.05 -4.26 -8.82
N LEU A 47 12.92 -4.07 -9.83
CA LEU A 47 13.09 -2.79 -10.52
C LEU A 47 11.80 -2.33 -11.22
N GLY A 48 11.06 -3.25 -11.85
CA GLY A 48 9.77 -2.95 -12.47
C GLY A 48 8.74 -2.46 -11.47
N MET A 49 8.59 -3.14 -10.32
CA MET A 49 7.67 -2.72 -9.25
C MET A 49 8.08 -1.38 -8.66
N MET A 50 9.38 -1.16 -8.46
CA MET A 50 9.90 0.12 -7.99
C MET A 50 9.59 1.26 -8.97
N ALA A 51 9.77 1.03 -10.26
CA ALA A 51 9.41 2.00 -11.30
C ALA A 51 7.90 2.27 -11.33
N LEU A 52 7.05 1.24 -11.20
CA LEU A 52 5.60 1.41 -11.12
C LEU A 52 5.20 2.28 -9.93
N VAL A 53 5.77 2.02 -8.75
CA VAL A 53 5.51 2.82 -7.54
C VAL A 53 5.98 4.26 -7.75
N MET A 54 7.20 4.47 -8.26
CA MET A 54 7.73 5.81 -8.52
C MET A 54 6.92 6.58 -9.56
N LEU A 55 6.38 5.89 -10.58
CA LEU A 55 5.58 6.52 -11.64
C LEU A 55 4.12 6.73 -11.25
N SER A 56 3.58 5.98 -10.28
CA SER A 56 2.18 6.07 -9.87
C SER A 56 1.77 7.48 -9.42
N VAL A 57 2.60 8.12 -8.60
CA VAL A 57 2.37 9.46 -8.06
C VAL A 57 2.46 10.55 -9.14
N PRO A 58 3.53 10.66 -9.94
CA PRO A 58 3.59 11.67 -11.00
C PRO A 58 2.53 11.43 -12.08
N MET A 59 2.20 10.18 -12.44
CA MET A 59 1.13 9.89 -13.42
C MET A 59 -0.25 10.32 -12.92
N SER A 60 -0.59 10.04 -11.66
CA SER A 60 -1.87 10.51 -11.10
C SER A 60 -1.91 12.04 -10.98
N THR A 61 -0.79 12.65 -10.58
CA THR A 61 -0.68 14.11 -10.47
C THR A 61 -0.83 14.80 -11.82
N THR A 62 -0.20 14.29 -12.88
CA THR A 62 -0.33 14.86 -14.23
C THR A 62 -1.77 14.75 -14.73
N LEU A 63 -2.43 13.61 -14.53
CA LEU A 63 -3.85 13.44 -14.89
C LEU A 63 -4.74 14.46 -14.18
N ILE A 64 -4.57 14.64 -12.87
CA ILE A 64 -5.32 15.64 -12.10
C ILE A 64 -5.05 17.05 -12.64
N MET A 65 -3.78 17.41 -12.90
CA MET A 65 -3.44 18.71 -13.46
C MET A 65 -4.09 18.94 -14.84
N PHE A 66 -4.10 17.93 -15.72
CA PHE A 66 -4.78 18.03 -17.01
C PHE A 66 -6.27 18.31 -16.86
N HIS A 67 -6.95 17.60 -15.97
CA HIS A 67 -8.37 17.84 -15.70
C HIS A 67 -8.63 19.23 -15.12
N LEU A 68 -7.77 19.72 -14.23
CA LEU A 68 -7.89 21.06 -13.67
C LEU A 68 -7.72 22.15 -14.74
N VAL A 69 -6.71 22.02 -15.60
CA VAL A 69 -6.47 22.97 -16.71
C VAL A 69 -7.65 22.99 -17.66
N ASP A 70 -8.17 21.82 -18.05
CA ASP A 70 -9.33 21.71 -18.94
C ASP A 70 -10.59 22.35 -18.33
N MET A 71 -10.81 22.14 -17.03
CA MET A 71 -11.93 22.74 -16.31
C MET A 71 -11.80 24.27 -16.17
N ILE A 72 -10.58 24.79 -16.01
CA ILE A 72 -10.31 26.23 -15.97
C ILE A 72 -10.50 26.84 -17.35
N MET A 73 -9.96 26.21 -18.40
CA MET A 73 -10.06 26.71 -19.78
C MET A 73 -11.51 26.72 -20.28
N SER A 74 -12.25 25.65 -20.04
CA SER A 74 -13.68 25.58 -20.37
C SER A 74 -14.49 26.66 -19.64
N LYS A 75 -14.22 26.91 -18.35
CA LYS A 75 -14.85 28.02 -17.62
C LYS A 75 -14.47 29.39 -18.20
N LEU A 76 -13.19 29.63 -18.50
CA LEU A 76 -12.71 30.89 -19.04
C LEU A 76 -13.36 31.20 -20.39
N VAL A 77 -13.42 30.21 -21.27
CA VAL A 77 -14.09 30.30 -22.58
C VAL A 77 -15.59 30.60 -22.38
N PHE A 78 -16.28 29.87 -21.50
CA PHE A 78 -17.69 30.12 -21.21
C PHE A 78 -17.96 31.53 -20.67
N THR A 79 -17.15 32.02 -19.74
CA THR A 79 -17.26 33.41 -19.24
C THR A 79 -16.92 34.45 -20.30
N GLY A 80 -15.97 34.17 -21.19
CA GLY A 80 -15.59 35.07 -22.30
C GLY A 80 -16.65 35.14 -23.41
N PHE A 81 -17.48 34.11 -23.59
CA PHE A 81 -18.63 34.13 -24.50
C PHE A 81 -19.86 34.85 -23.93
N HIS A 82 -19.90 35.12 -22.61
CA HIS A 82 -21.02 35.79 -21.94
C HIS A 82 -20.77 37.30 -21.70
N LEU A 83 -19.65 37.85 -22.22
CA LEU A 83 -19.33 39.27 -22.24
C LEU A 83 -19.45 39.81 -23.67
#